data_AF-A0A317SQ92-F1
#
_entry.id   AF-A0A317SQ92-F1
#
_cell.length_a   1.000
_cell.length_b   1.000
_cell.length_c   1.000
_cell.angle_alpha   90.00
_cell.angle_beta   90.00
_cell.angle_gamma   90.00
#
_symmetry.space_group_name_H-M   'P 1'
#
loop_
_entity.id
_entity.type
_entity.pdbx_description
1 polymer ?
#
loop_
_entity_poly.entity_id
_entity_poly.type
_entity_poly.pdbx_seq_one_letter_code
_entity_poly.pdbx_strand_id
1 'polypeptide(L)'
;MQELSNWGHVALIWTLVLVLYIVLGLRMWALRSTNYSVFSPRGISTLCIALTITLVTAVCAAITWSLVGPWHGIPEAVFTALYNPDLPMSGNVVFQGDPRVPMETVFKVNFASMVLFYVVLWLVKVAFVVIYFEFSKELSHRTRTLLYITIAAVAVTFVFVICLHCLWCLPMSANWVFEEIVETETCRANLAPSVIISVVNVLVDILIMGAGFSIVRSLNLGGSSVRSAYLIIAIGTLTVAVAFIRMVVLVVRMRKQNRAYDDIYNGMASEKNRMKVYLPVQESAFGYAEVEAILACVAACLPGIRVLFRKHIARRSGLTFKDCGSTGALTPPASPPTSCSSPPTSCSSPPTFYSPSIPATPPPVYEQKVRVEEMV
;
A
#
# COMPACT_ATOMS: atom_id res chain seq x y z
N MET A 1 -5.92 22.27 -26.40
CA MET A 1 -5.69 22.40 -24.94
C MET A 1 -5.94 21.09 -24.19
N GLN A 2 -6.99 20.33 -24.50
CA GLN A 2 -7.34 19.08 -23.79
C GLN A 2 -6.28 17.99 -23.95
N GLU A 3 -5.71 17.79 -25.15
CA GLU A 3 -4.61 16.84 -25.35
C GLU A 3 -3.40 17.13 -24.47
N LEU A 4 -3.00 18.40 -24.34
CA LEU A 4 -1.88 18.81 -23.49
C LEU A 4 -2.14 18.44 -22.01
N SER A 5 -3.40 18.54 -21.57
CA SER A 5 -3.82 18.14 -20.23
C SER A 5 -3.69 16.62 -20.03
N ASN A 6 -4.10 15.82 -21.03
CA ASN A 6 -4.03 14.36 -20.96
C ASN A 6 -2.57 13.88 -20.87
N TRP A 7 -1.67 14.44 -21.69
CA TRP A 7 -0.24 14.11 -21.62
C TRP A 7 0.40 14.52 -20.28
N GLY A 8 -0.02 15.66 -19.71
CA GLY A 8 0.42 16.07 -18.38
C GLY A 8 0.04 15.07 -17.29
N HIS A 9 -1.18 14.52 -17.35
CA HIS A 9 -1.63 13.47 -16.40
C HIS A 9 -0.84 12.18 -16.57
N VAL A 10 -0.64 11.72 -17.81
CA VAL A 10 0.15 10.51 -18.09
C VAL A 10 1.59 10.67 -17.56
N ALA A 11 2.24 11.79 -17.85
CA ALA A 11 3.59 12.07 -17.36
C ALA A 11 3.67 12.08 -15.82
N LEU A 12 2.68 12.69 -15.15
CA LEU A 12 2.57 12.70 -13.70
C LEU A 12 2.42 11.27 -13.11
N ILE A 13 1.53 10.46 -13.68
CA ILE A 13 1.31 9.06 -13.24
C ILE A 13 2.62 8.26 -13.34
N TRP A 14 3.29 8.30 -14.49
CA TRP A 14 4.55 7.56 -14.68
C TRP A 14 5.69 8.07 -13.82
N THR A 15 5.74 9.37 -13.52
CA THR A 15 6.70 9.95 -12.57
C THR A 15 6.46 9.39 -11.15
N LEU A 16 5.20 9.30 -10.72
CA LEU A 16 4.84 8.73 -9.43
C LEU A 16 5.14 7.22 -9.35
N VAL A 17 4.89 6.47 -10.44
CA VAL A 17 5.26 5.05 -10.54
C VAL A 17 6.77 4.88 -10.43
N LEU A 18 7.57 5.72 -11.10
CA LEU A 18 9.02 5.69 -10.99
C LEU A 18 9.49 5.91 -9.54
N VAL A 19 8.90 6.90 -8.85
CA VAL A 19 9.18 7.17 -7.44
C VAL A 19 8.87 5.95 -6.57
N LEU A 20 7.75 5.26 -6.83
CA LEU A 20 7.40 4.01 -6.12
C LEU A 20 8.45 2.92 -6.29
N TYR A 21 8.95 2.70 -7.50
CA TYR A 21 10.00 1.70 -7.75
C TYR A 21 11.30 2.04 -7.03
N ILE A 22 11.68 3.32 -6.98
CA ILE A 22 12.86 3.77 -6.21
C ILE A 22 12.68 3.45 -4.73
N VAL A 23 11.52 3.80 -4.16
CA VAL A 23 11.18 3.54 -2.75
C VAL A 23 11.15 2.05 -2.43
N LEU A 24 10.59 1.21 -3.32
CA LEU A 24 10.62 -0.25 -3.21
C LEU A 24 12.05 -0.79 -3.27
N GLY A 25 12.87 -0.30 -4.19
CA GLY A 25 14.27 -0.67 -4.32
C GLY A 25 15.06 -0.39 -3.03
N LEU A 26 14.87 0.79 -2.45
CA LEU A 26 15.46 1.15 -1.16
C LEU A 26 15.02 0.22 -0.03
N ARG A 27 13.73 -0.13 0.02
CA ARG A 27 13.20 -1.09 1.01
C ARG A 27 13.77 -2.49 0.82
N MET A 28 13.82 -3.00 -0.41
CA MET A 28 14.38 -4.32 -0.72
C MET A 28 15.87 -4.38 -0.37
N TRP A 29 16.62 -3.30 -0.66
CA TRP A 29 18.01 -3.17 -0.27
C TRP A 29 18.19 -3.19 1.26
N ALA A 30 17.33 -2.51 2.01
CA ALA A 30 17.31 -2.55 3.48
C ALA A 30 17.20 -3.97 4.03
N LEU A 31 16.24 -4.74 3.50
CA LEU A 31 15.98 -6.11 3.94
C LEU A 31 17.10 -7.06 3.55
N ARG A 32 17.66 -6.92 2.35
CA ARG A 32 18.81 -7.71 1.93
C ARG A 32 20.02 -7.44 2.82
N SER A 33 20.23 -6.20 3.24
CA SER A 33 21.37 -5.83 4.10
C SER A 33 21.30 -6.39 5.52
N THR A 34 20.13 -6.89 5.93
CA THR A 34 19.87 -7.39 7.29
C THR A 34 19.73 -8.91 7.36
N ASN A 35 19.96 -9.63 6.26
CA ASN A 35 19.89 -11.10 6.16
C ASN A 35 18.57 -11.69 6.72
N TYR A 36 17.45 -10.97 6.63
CA TYR A 36 16.16 -11.52 7.04
C TYR A 36 15.70 -12.62 6.08
N SER A 37 15.12 -13.69 6.64
CA SER A 37 14.44 -14.70 5.84
C SER A 37 13.23 -14.10 5.11
N VAL A 38 13.04 -14.51 3.85
CA VAL A 38 11.90 -14.09 3.00
C VAL A 38 10.55 -14.51 3.62
N PHE A 39 10.54 -15.56 4.43
CA PHE A 39 9.35 -16.06 5.14
C PHE A 39 9.08 -15.37 6.48
N SER A 40 9.90 -14.40 6.87
CA SER A 40 9.57 -13.55 8.02
C SER A 40 8.35 -12.67 7.70
N PRO A 41 7.56 -12.22 8.71
CA PRO A 41 6.46 -11.27 8.49
C PRO A 41 6.89 -10.04 7.68
N ARG A 42 8.11 -9.54 7.90
CA ARG A 42 8.69 -8.44 7.12
C ARG A 42 8.93 -8.79 5.66
N GLY A 43 9.40 -10.00 5.40
CA GLY A 43 9.55 -10.54 4.05
C GLY A 43 8.21 -10.64 3.32
N ILE A 44 7.20 -11.22 3.98
CA ILE A 44 5.82 -11.33 3.45
C ILE A 44 5.23 -9.94 3.16
N SER A 45 5.30 -9.01 4.11
CA SER A 45 4.84 -7.62 3.91
C SER A 45 5.51 -6.96 2.70
N THR A 46 6.79 -7.25 2.49
CA THR A 46 7.55 -6.70 1.36
C THR A 46 7.17 -7.36 0.05
N LEU A 47 6.92 -8.67 0.03
CA LEU A 47 6.35 -9.37 -1.13
C LEU A 47 4.98 -8.78 -1.51
N CYS A 48 4.10 -8.55 -0.53
CA CYS A 48 2.79 -7.92 -0.76
C CYS A 48 2.94 -6.54 -1.40
N ILE A 49 3.90 -5.73 -0.95
CA ILE A 49 4.13 -4.38 -1.49
C ILE A 49 4.79 -4.43 -2.87
N ALA A 50 5.72 -5.35 -3.11
CA ALA A 50 6.28 -5.56 -4.45
C ALA A 50 5.17 -5.94 -5.44
N LEU A 51 4.32 -6.91 -5.07
CA LEU A 51 3.17 -7.32 -5.87
C LEU A 51 2.22 -6.14 -6.11
N THR A 52 1.93 -5.36 -5.06
CA THR A 52 1.09 -4.16 -5.16
C THR A 52 1.64 -3.17 -6.18
N ILE A 53 2.94 -2.87 -6.14
CA ILE A 53 3.58 -1.91 -7.07
C ILE A 53 3.56 -2.45 -8.50
N THR A 54 3.78 -3.75 -8.69
CA THR A 54 3.66 -4.38 -10.02
C THR A 54 2.23 -4.27 -10.55
N LEU A 55 1.22 -4.54 -9.72
CA LEU A 55 -0.19 -4.43 -10.10
C LEU A 55 -0.59 -2.97 -10.39
N VAL A 56 -0.14 -2.01 -9.57
CA VAL A 56 -0.33 -0.57 -9.85
C VAL A 56 0.27 -0.20 -11.20
N THR A 57 1.47 -0.70 -11.50
CA THR A 57 2.12 -0.45 -12.80
C THR A 57 1.30 -1.00 -13.95
N ALA A 58 0.76 -2.22 -13.81
CA ALA A 58 -0.11 -2.83 -14.81
C ALA A 58 -1.40 -2.03 -15.01
N VAL A 59 -2.01 -1.53 -13.94
CA VAL A 59 -3.20 -0.66 -13.99
C VAL A 59 -2.88 0.66 -14.68
N CYS A 60 -1.81 1.35 -14.29
CA CYS A 60 -1.39 2.61 -14.93
C CYS A 60 -1.05 2.40 -16.42
N ALA A 61 -0.45 1.26 -16.78
CA ALA A 61 -0.20 0.90 -18.17
C ALA A 61 -1.50 0.65 -18.96
N ALA A 62 -2.46 -0.07 -18.38
CA ALA A 62 -3.77 -0.31 -19.00
C ALA A 62 -4.57 0.98 -19.18
N ILE A 63 -4.48 1.92 -18.22
CA ILE A 63 -5.12 3.23 -18.29
C ILE A 63 -4.42 4.10 -19.33
N THR A 64 -3.09 4.16 -19.32
CA THR A 64 -2.32 4.88 -20.37
C THR A 64 -2.65 4.33 -21.75
N TRP A 65 -2.74 3.00 -21.89
CA TRP A 65 -3.19 2.36 -23.13
C TRP A 65 -4.61 2.77 -23.50
N SER A 66 -5.54 2.81 -22.55
CA SER A 66 -6.93 3.22 -22.81
C SER A 66 -7.06 4.71 -23.19
N LEU A 67 -6.16 5.56 -22.68
CA LEU A 67 -6.10 7.00 -22.99
C LEU A 67 -5.40 7.31 -24.30
N VAL A 68 -4.43 6.50 -24.73
CA VAL A 68 -3.59 6.80 -25.91
C VAL A 68 -3.90 5.88 -27.09
N GLY A 69 -4.15 4.59 -26.84
CA GLY A 69 -4.21 3.53 -27.86
C GLY A 69 -5.45 3.60 -28.77
N PRO A 70 -6.66 3.34 -28.25
CA PRO A 70 -7.89 3.35 -29.06
C PRO A 70 -8.14 4.68 -29.77
N TRP A 71 -7.62 5.77 -29.22
CA TRP A 71 -7.76 7.13 -29.75
C TRP A 71 -7.08 7.32 -31.10
N HIS A 72 -6.05 6.53 -31.43
CA HIS A 72 -5.41 6.61 -32.74
C HIS A 72 -6.18 5.85 -33.82
N GLY A 73 -7.06 4.92 -33.44
CA GLY A 73 -7.85 4.09 -34.36
C GLY A 73 -9.25 4.63 -34.67
N ILE A 74 -9.75 5.58 -33.87
CA ILE A 74 -11.09 6.16 -34.06
C ILE A 74 -10.90 7.53 -34.73
N PRO A 75 -11.38 7.71 -35.99
CA PRO A 75 -11.44 9.00 -36.64
C PRO A 75 -11.94 10.11 -35.71
N GLU A 76 -11.18 11.20 -35.61
CA GLU A 76 -11.48 12.38 -34.79
C GLU A 76 -12.91 12.91 -35.04
N ALA A 77 -13.42 12.73 -36.27
CA ALA A 77 -14.79 13.07 -36.66
C ALA A 77 -15.87 12.34 -35.84
N VAL A 78 -15.66 11.08 -35.45
CA VAL A 78 -16.63 10.33 -34.63
C VAL A 78 -16.56 10.74 -33.17
N PHE A 79 -15.36 11.00 -32.67
CA PHE A 79 -15.22 11.63 -31.35
C PHE A 79 -15.92 12.99 -31.32
N THR A 80 -15.68 13.82 -32.33
CA THR A 80 -16.31 15.13 -32.43
C THR A 80 -17.83 15.02 -32.56
N ALA A 81 -18.35 14.03 -33.29
CA ALA A 81 -19.79 13.78 -33.39
C ALA A 81 -20.41 13.26 -32.08
N LEU A 82 -19.68 12.41 -31.32
CA LEU A 82 -20.10 11.92 -30.01
C LEU A 82 -20.08 13.02 -28.94
N TYR A 83 -19.14 13.98 -29.03
CA TYR A 83 -18.95 15.02 -28.03
C TYR A 83 -19.66 16.35 -28.36
N ASN A 84 -19.85 16.65 -29.64
CA ASN A 84 -20.53 17.84 -30.13
C ASN A 84 -21.67 17.44 -31.09
N PRO A 85 -22.82 17.00 -30.55
CA PRO A 85 -24.00 16.71 -31.36
C PRO A 85 -24.58 17.97 -32.06
N ASP A 86 -24.09 19.16 -31.71
CA ASP A 86 -24.48 20.45 -32.28
C ASP A 86 -23.85 20.81 -33.61
N LEU A 87 -22.74 20.16 -33.99
CA LEU A 87 -22.09 20.49 -35.25
C LEU A 87 -22.97 19.97 -36.40
N PRO A 88 -23.44 20.84 -37.31
CA PRO A 88 -24.20 20.44 -38.48
C PRO A 88 -23.26 19.75 -39.49
N MET A 89 -22.83 18.54 -39.15
CA MET A 89 -22.10 17.67 -40.06
C MET A 89 -23.10 17.11 -41.07
N SER A 90 -23.32 17.89 -42.13
CA SER A 90 -23.99 17.48 -43.37
C SER A 90 -23.15 16.48 -44.19
N GLY A 91 -22.46 15.55 -43.51
CA GLY A 91 -21.66 14.50 -44.13
C GLY A 91 -21.98 13.18 -43.45
N ASN A 92 -22.55 12.23 -44.20
CA ASN A 92 -22.70 10.86 -43.74
C ASN A 92 -21.29 10.28 -43.53
N VAL A 93 -20.80 10.28 -42.29
CA VAL A 93 -19.58 9.57 -41.93
C VAL A 93 -19.93 8.07 -41.91
N VAL A 94 -19.81 7.43 -43.07
CA VAL A 94 -20.02 5.99 -43.19
C VAL A 94 -18.83 5.30 -42.53
N PHE A 95 -19.06 4.78 -41.33
CA PHE A 95 -18.08 3.92 -40.67
C PHE A 95 -18.07 2.55 -41.35
N GLN A 96 -16.91 2.14 -41.83
CA GLN A 96 -16.69 0.81 -42.39
C GLN A 96 -16.35 -0.15 -41.23
N GLY A 97 -17.33 -0.40 -40.34
CA GLY A 97 -17.20 -1.26 -39.17
C GLY A 97 -18.15 -0.88 -38.03
N ASP A 98 -18.52 -1.84 -37.18
CA ASP A 98 -19.37 -1.59 -36.01
C ASP A 98 -18.57 -0.87 -34.88
N PRO A 99 -18.90 0.39 -34.53
CA PRO A 99 -18.19 1.15 -33.49
C PRO A 99 -18.38 0.58 -32.08
N ARG A 100 -19.29 -0.38 -31.88
CA ARG A 100 -19.56 -1.01 -30.57
C ARG A 100 -18.36 -1.84 -30.07
N VAL A 101 -17.64 -2.50 -30.98
CA VAL A 101 -16.53 -3.41 -30.66
C VAL A 101 -15.36 -2.72 -29.93
N PRO A 102 -14.81 -1.59 -30.42
CA PRO A 102 -13.73 -0.91 -29.70
C PRO A 102 -14.18 -0.34 -28.35
N MET A 103 -15.42 0.15 -28.24
CA MET A 103 -15.95 0.67 -26.97
C MET A 103 -16.12 -0.44 -25.93
N GLU A 104 -16.65 -1.60 -26.33
CA GLU A 104 -16.79 -2.76 -25.44
C GLU A 104 -15.42 -3.21 -24.89
N THR A 105 -14.39 -3.17 -25.75
CA THR A 105 -13.01 -3.49 -25.34
C THR A 105 -12.50 -2.51 -24.29
N VAL A 106 -12.73 -1.21 -24.47
CA VAL A 106 -12.35 -0.18 -23.49
C VAL A 106 -13.08 -0.41 -22.16
N PHE A 107 -14.37 -0.72 -22.18
CA PHE A 107 -15.11 -1.01 -20.95
C PHE A 107 -14.63 -2.27 -20.23
N LYS A 108 -14.29 -3.34 -20.96
CA LYS A 108 -13.70 -4.55 -20.40
C LYS A 108 -12.35 -4.27 -19.72
N VAL A 109 -11.47 -3.53 -20.39
CA VAL A 109 -10.16 -3.13 -19.84
C VAL A 109 -10.33 -2.26 -18.61
N ASN A 110 -11.26 -1.30 -18.67
CA ASN A 110 -11.55 -0.41 -17.55
C ASN A 110 -12.11 -1.17 -16.33
N PHE A 111 -13.05 -2.08 -16.56
CA PHE A 111 -13.61 -2.95 -15.53
C PHE A 111 -12.52 -3.82 -14.88
N ALA A 112 -11.69 -4.48 -15.70
CA ALA A 112 -10.56 -5.27 -15.19
C ALA A 112 -9.57 -4.40 -14.39
N SER A 113 -9.29 -3.19 -14.86
CA SER A 113 -8.41 -2.23 -14.17
C SER A 113 -8.96 -1.83 -12.80
N MET A 114 -10.27 -1.64 -12.68
CA MET A 114 -10.93 -1.37 -11.39
C MET A 114 -10.84 -2.54 -10.42
N VAL A 115 -11.05 -3.77 -10.90
CA VAL A 115 -10.87 -4.98 -10.07
C VAL A 115 -9.43 -5.05 -9.54
N LEU A 116 -8.43 -4.87 -10.41
CA LEU A 116 -7.02 -4.87 -10.02
C LEU A 116 -6.68 -3.75 -9.04
N PHE A 117 -7.28 -2.57 -9.23
CA PHE A 117 -7.14 -1.44 -8.31
C PHE A 117 -7.68 -1.77 -6.91
N TYR A 118 -8.82 -2.44 -6.78
CA TYR A 118 -9.30 -2.91 -5.49
C TYR A 118 -8.38 -3.96 -4.88
N VAL A 119 -7.84 -4.89 -5.68
CA VAL A 119 -6.83 -5.83 -5.17
C VAL A 119 -5.61 -5.10 -4.59
N VAL A 120 -5.09 -4.09 -5.29
CA VAL A 120 -4.00 -3.23 -4.83
C VAL A 120 -4.32 -2.58 -3.49
N LEU A 121 -5.47 -1.93 -3.34
CA LEU A 121 -5.86 -1.24 -2.11
C LEU A 121 -5.91 -2.18 -0.90
N TRP A 122 -6.38 -3.41 -1.08
CA TRP A 122 -6.44 -4.41 0.00
C TRP A 122 -5.09 -5.07 0.27
N LEU A 123 -4.24 -5.28 -0.74
CA LEU A 123 -2.87 -5.77 -0.53
C LEU A 123 -2.03 -4.82 0.33
N VAL A 124 -2.20 -3.50 0.16
CA VAL A 124 -1.55 -2.50 1.02
C VAL A 124 -2.00 -2.67 2.48
N LYS A 125 -3.30 -2.85 2.72
CA LYS A 125 -3.86 -3.08 4.06
C LYS A 125 -3.33 -4.36 4.68
N VAL A 126 -3.28 -5.44 3.90
CA VAL A 126 -2.66 -6.71 4.33
C VAL A 126 -1.20 -6.50 4.71
N ALA A 127 -0.43 -5.74 3.92
CA ALA A 127 0.97 -5.47 4.22
C ALA A 127 1.16 -4.74 5.56
N PHE A 128 0.27 -3.81 5.91
CA PHE A 128 0.27 -3.14 7.23
C PHE A 128 -0.10 -4.10 8.37
N VAL A 129 -1.16 -4.89 8.19
CA VAL A 129 -1.63 -5.84 9.20
C VAL A 129 -0.57 -6.93 9.47
N VAL A 130 0.14 -7.40 8.44
CA VAL A 130 1.25 -8.35 8.60
C VAL A 130 2.39 -7.76 9.44
N ILE A 131 2.70 -6.47 9.28
CA ILE A 131 3.68 -5.79 10.14
C ILE A 131 3.18 -5.76 11.59
N TYR A 132 1.91 -5.47 11.82
CA TYR A 132 1.33 -5.48 13.17
C TYR A 132 1.31 -6.88 13.79
N PHE A 133 1.17 -7.92 12.98
CA PHE A 133 1.23 -9.31 13.42
C PHE A 133 2.59 -9.70 13.98
N GLU A 134 3.68 -9.06 13.54
CA GLU A 134 5.02 -9.27 14.11
C GLU A 134 5.06 -8.99 15.62
N PHE A 135 4.35 -7.96 16.07
CA PHE A 135 4.29 -7.56 17.48
C PHE A 135 3.30 -8.39 18.30
N SER A 136 2.50 -9.26 17.68
CA SER A 136 1.39 -9.97 18.34
C SER A 136 1.76 -10.76 19.59
N LYS A 137 3.01 -11.23 19.68
CA LYS A 137 3.54 -12.00 20.81
C LYS A 137 3.77 -11.16 22.07
N GLU A 138 4.02 -9.87 21.92
CA GLU A 138 4.35 -8.94 23.01
C GLU A 138 3.13 -8.15 23.51
N LEU A 139 1.98 -8.30 22.84
CA LEU A 139 0.78 -7.52 23.11
C LEU A 139 -0.07 -8.10 24.25
N SER A 140 -0.79 -7.19 24.93
CA SER A 140 -1.86 -7.58 25.84
C SER A 140 -2.96 -8.39 25.14
N HIS A 141 -3.68 -9.23 25.89
CA HIS A 141 -4.77 -10.05 25.34
C HIS A 141 -5.81 -9.21 24.58
N ARG A 142 -6.16 -8.02 25.10
CA ARG A 142 -7.15 -7.12 24.48
C ARG A 142 -6.67 -6.60 23.13
N THR A 143 -5.43 -6.11 23.05
CA THR A 143 -4.87 -5.60 21.79
C THR A 143 -4.68 -6.72 20.77
N ARG A 144 -4.31 -7.92 21.23
CA ARG A 144 -4.21 -9.10 20.37
C ARG A 144 -5.57 -9.51 19.79
N THR A 145 -6.64 -9.50 20.59
CA THR A 145 -8.01 -9.72 20.09
C THR A 145 -8.40 -8.67 19.06
N LEU A 146 -8.12 -7.39 19.31
CA LEU A 146 -8.39 -6.32 18.35
C LEU A 146 -7.66 -6.56 17.02
N LEU A 147 -6.38 -6.96 17.06
CA LEU A 147 -5.61 -7.28 15.87
C LEU A 147 -6.22 -8.44 15.06
N TYR A 148 -6.68 -9.51 15.72
CA TYR A 148 -7.37 -10.62 15.04
C TYR A 148 -8.69 -10.18 14.41
N ILE A 149 -9.46 -9.32 15.09
CA ILE A 149 -10.68 -8.72 14.52
C ILE A 149 -10.34 -7.91 13.27
N THR A 150 -9.28 -7.09 13.31
CA THR A 150 -8.81 -6.32 12.15
C THR A 150 -8.41 -7.23 10.99
N ILE A 151 -7.67 -8.32 11.24
CA ILE A 151 -7.31 -9.31 10.21
C ILE A 151 -8.56 -9.89 9.55
N ALA A 152 -9.52 -10.35 10.36
CA ALA A 152 -10.77 -10.93 9.86
C ALA A 152 -11.58 -9.89 9.06
N ALA A 153 -11.69 -8.66 9.57
CA ALA A 153 -12.41 -7.57 8.89
C ALA A 153 -11.78 -7.23 7.54
N VAL A 154 -10.45 -7.15 7.43
CA VAL A 154 -9.75 -6.91 6.15
C VAL A 154 -10.05 -8.03 5.14
N ALA A 155 -10.02 -9.30 5.58
CA ALA A 155 -10.31 -10.43 4.71
C ALA A 155 -11.77 -10.46 4.23
N VAL A 156 -12.72 -10.27 5.15
CA VAL A 156 -14.16 -10.27 4.82
C VAL A 156 -14.50 -9.10 3.90
N THR A 157 -13.99 -7.90 4.18
CA THR A 157 -14.25 -6.73 3.35
C THR A 157 -13.61 -6.84 1.96
N PHE A 158 -12.48 -7.53 1.82
CA PHE A 158 -11.89 -7.80 0.50
C PHE A 158 -12.84 -8.61 -0.36
N VAL A 159 -13.31 -9.75 0.16
CA VAL A 159 -14.25 -10.63 -0.54
C VAL A 159 -15.54 -9.87 -0.86
N PHE A 160 -16.08 -9.13 0.12
CA PHE A 160 -17.26 -8.30 -0.06
C PHE A 160 -17.09 -7.29 -1.20
N VAL A 161 -15.98 -6.56 -1.26
CA VAL A 161 -15.75 -5.54 -2.29
C VAL A 161 -15.59 -6.14 -3.68
N ILE A 162 -14.86 -7.25 -3.80
CA ILE A 162 -14.72 -7.94 -5.10
C ILE A 162 -16.08 -8.49 -5.56
N CYS A 163 -16.84 -9.14 -4.67
CA CYS A 163 -18.18 -9.64 -5.01
C CYS A 163 -19.13 -8.50 -5.35
N LEU A 164 -19.14 -7.41 -4.57
CA LEU A 164 -20.00 -6.26 -4.80
C LEU A 164 -19.72 -5.63 -6.16
N HIS A 165 -18.46 -5.53 -6.57
CA HIS A 165 -18.10 -4.96 -7.86
C HIS A 165 -18.41 -5.91 -9.02
N CYS A 166 -18.04 -7.20 -8.91
CA CYS A 166 -18.23 -8.17 -9.98
C CYS A 166 -19.70 -8.55 -10.20
N LEU A 167 -20.50 -8.58 -9.12
CA LEU A 167 -21.89 -9.02 -9.14
C LEU A 167 -22.88 -7.85 -9.07
N TRP A 168 -22.42 -6.61 -9.28
CA TRP A 168 -23.31 -5.45 -9.29
C TRP A 168 -24.37 -5.56 -10.38
N CYS A 169 -23.94 -6.00 -11.57
CA CYS A 169 -24.81 -6.38 -12.68
C CYS A 169 -24.74 -7.90 -12.90
N LEU A 170 -25.92 -8.52 -13.06
CA LEU A 170 -26.07 -9.93 -13.34
C LEU A 170 -26.79 -10.10 -14.68
N PRO A 171 -26.21 -10.83 -15.66
CA PRO A 171 -24.93 -11.54 -15.61
C PRO A 171 -23.72 -10.59 -15.57
N MET A 172 -22.54 -11.06 -15.14
CA MET A 172 -21.32 -10.23 -15.03
C MET A 172 -20.97 -9.50 -16.34
N SER A 173 -21.32 -10.08 -17.49
CA SER A 173 -21.13 -9.46 -18.81
C SER A 173 -21.92 -8.16 -19.02
N ALA A 174 -23.05 -7.99 -18.32
CA ALA A 174 -23.86 -6.77 -18.36
C ALA A 174 -23.08 -5.51 -17.91
N ASN A 175 -21.99 -5.66 -17.15
CA ASN A 175 -21.20 -4.51 -16.70
C ASN A 175 -20.51 -3.75 -17.85
N TRP A 176 -20.34 -4.34 -19.04
CA TRP A 176 -19.62 -3.74 -20.17
C TRP A 176 -20.35 -3.82 -21.51
N VAL A 177 -21.58 -4.36 -21.56
CA VAL A 177 -22.38 -4.41 -22.79
C VAL A 177 -23.01 -3.03 -23.04
N PHE A 178 -22.73 -2.45 -24.21
CA PHE A 178 -23.19 -1.09 -24.54
C PHE A 178 -24.71 -0.95 -24.65
N GLU A 179 -25.39 -1.97 -25.17
CA GLU A 179 -26.83 -1.96 -25.44
C GLU A 179 -27.65 -1.79 -24.15
N GLU A 180 -27.28 -2.54 -23.10
CA GLU A 180 -27.95 -2.47 -21.79
C GLU A 180 -27.69 -1.15 -21.06
N ILE A 181 -26.53 -0.51 -21.29
CA ILE A 181 -26.20 0.79 -20.66
C ILE A 181 -27.12 1.90 -21.15
N VAL A 182 -27.64 1.79 -22.37
CA VAL A 182 -28.53 2.80 -22.96
C VAL A 182 -29.98 2.56 -22.54
N GLU A 183 -30.41 1.29 -22.44
CA GLU A 183 -31.82 0.95 -22.18
C GLU A 183 -32.18 0.80 -20.69
N THR A 184 -31.26 0.34 -19.85
CA THR A 184 -31.53 0.08 -18.44
C THR A 184 -30.83 1.08 -17.53
N GLU A 185 -31.60 2.03 -16.98
CA GLU A 185 -31.11 3.05 -16.04
C GLU A 185 -30.52 2.44 -14.76
N THR A 186 -30.82 1.18 -14.47
CA THR A 186 -30.58 0.54 -13.17
C THR A 186 -29.22 -0.13 -13.04
N CYS A 187 -28.54 -0.49 -14.15
CA CYS A 187 -27.31 -1.28 -14.11
C CYS A 187 -26.06 -0.55 -14.58
N ARG A 188 -25.78 0.63 -14.00
CA ARG A 188 -24.55 1.37 -14.30
C ARG A 188 -23.45 1.04 -13.29
N ALA A 189 -22.55 0.16 -13.68
CA ALA A 189 -21.54 -0.50 -12.84
C ALA A 189 -20.50 0.40 -12.12
N ASN A 190 -20.53 1.73 -12.23
CA ASN A 190 -19.36 2.54 -11.87
C ASN A 190 -19.49 3.49 -10.69
N LEU A 191 -20.68 3.98 -10.32
CA LEU A 191 -20.74 5.08 -9.33
C LEU A 191 -21.25 4.64 -7.96
N ALA A 192 -22.43 4.03 -7.91
CA ALA A 192 -23.00 3.52 -6.66
C ALA A 192 -22.11 2.49 -5.95
N PRO A 193 -21.61 1.42 -6.60
CA PRO A 193 -20.72 0.46 -5.93
C PRO A 193 -19.43 1.13 -5.47
N SER A 194 -18.86 2.04 -6.26
CA SER A 194 -17.63 2.76 -5.92
C SER A 194 -17.77 3.61 -4.66
N VAL A 195 -18.93 4.24 -4.42
CA VAL A 195 -19.19 4.99 -3.18
C VAL A 195 -19.26 4.05 -1.98
N ILE A 196 -19.97 2.92 -2.09
CA ILE A 196 -20.06 1.92 -1.01
C ILE A 196 -18.67 1.37 -0.69
N ILE A 197 -17.90 0.99 -1.72
CA ILE A 197 -16.52 0.49 -1.58
C ILE A 197 -15.63 1.55 -0.92
N SER A 198 -15.78 2.83 -1.30
CA SER A 198 -15.03 3.94 -0.70
C SER A 198 -15.33 4.10 0.80
N VAL A 199 -16.60 3.94 1.21
CA VAL A 199 -16.98 3.99 2.63
C VAL A 199 -16.38 2.81 3.39
N VAL A 200 -16.48 1.59 2.85
CA VAL A 200 -15.89 0.39 3.45
C VAL A 200 -14.37 0.55 3.58
N ASN A 201 -13.70 1.10 2.58
CA ASN A 201 -12.26 1.37 2.60
C ASN A 201 -11.87 2.29 3.78
N VAL A 202 -12.59 3.42 3.96
CA VAL A 202 -12.35 4.35 5.08
C VAL A 202 -12.58 3.69 6.43
N LEU A 203 -13.65 2.90 6.58
CA LEU A 203 -13.94 2.18 7.82
C LEU A 203 -12.84 1.18 8.19
N VAL A 204 -12.33 0.43 7.20
CA VAL A 204 -11.22 -0.50 7.40
C VAL A 204 -9.94 0.24 7.76
N ASP A 205 -9.66 1.39 7.15
CA ASP A 205 -8.49 2.20 7.48
C ASP A 205 -8.56 2.75 8.91
N ILE A 206 -9.73 3.20 9.37
CA ILE A 206 -9.94 3.61 10.77
C ILE A 206 -9.70 2.43 11.72
N LEU A 207 -10.18 1.23 11.37
CA LEU A 207 -9.98 0.03 12.17
C LEU A 207 -8.49 -0.37 12.26
N ILE A 208 -7.75 -0.33 11.15
CA ILE A 208 -6.31 -0.59 11.11
C ILE A 208 -5.55 0.45 11.93
N MET A 209 -5.91 1.73 11.80
CA MET A 209 -5.31 2.81 12.58
C MET A 209 -5.59 2.65 14.08
N GLY A 210 -6.80 2.27 14.47
CA GLY A 210 -7.16 1.97 15.85
C GLY A 210 -6.34 0.80 16.42
N ALA A 211 -6.14 -0.26 15.65
CA ALA A 211 -5.26 -1.37 16.02
C ALA A 211 -3.80 -0.92 16.19
N GLY A 212 -3.27 -0.16 15.22
CA GLY A 212 -1.92 0.41 15.28
C GLY A 212 -1.70 1.30 16.50
N PHE A 213 -2.68 2.16 16.82
CA PHE A 213 -2.64 3.01 18.01
C PHE A 213 -2.66 2.19 19.31
N SER A 214 -3.49 1.14 19.39
CA SER A 214 -3.53 0.25 20.55
C SER A 214 -2.19 -0.49 20.77
N ILE A 215 -1.54 -0.91 19.68
CA ILE A 215 -0.21 -1.53 19.70
C ILE A 215 0.83 -0.56 20.25
N VAL A 216 0.89 0.65 19.70
CA VAL A 216 1.83 1.70 20.15
C VAL A 216 1.64 2.03 21.63
N ARG A 217 0.38 2.09 22.11
CA ARG A 217 0.09 2.35 23.52
C ARG A 217 0.48 1.19 24.44
N SER A 218 0.38 -0.05 23.96
CA SER A 218 0.72 -1.25 24.75
C SER A 218 2.23 -1.47 24.85
N LEU A 219 2.99 -1.09 23.82
CA LEU A 219 4.44 -1.12 23.85
C LEU A 219 4.91 0.09 24.66
N ASN A 220 5.41 -0.14 25.87
CA ASN A 220 5.89 0.93 26.76
C ASN A 220 7.24 1.48 26.25
N LEU A 221 7.18 2.15 25.11
CA LEU A 221 8.28 2.67 24.32
C LEU A 221 8.93 3.85 25.08
N GLY A 222 10.19 3.69 25.50
CA GLY A 222 10.96 4.76 26.14
C GLY A 222 10.99 6.04 25.29
N GLY A 223 11.23 7.21 25.91
CA GLY A 223 10.99 8.53 25.29
C GLY A 223 11.61 8.76 23.89
N SER A 224 12.70 8.08 23.52
CA SER A 224 13.32 8.22 22.18
C SER A 224 12.57 7.47 21.06
N SER A 225 11.83 6.40 21.37
CA SER A 225 11.05 5.63 20.38
C SER A 225 9.66 6.21 20.12
N VAL A 226 9.16 7.08 21.01
CA VAL A 226 7.89 7.82 20.84
C VAL A 226 7.85 8.61 19.53
N ARG A 227 8.95 9.27 19.14
CA ARG A 227 9.01 10.05 17.89
C ARG A 227 8.74 9.19 16.66
N SER A 228 9.18 7.94 16.68
CA SER A 228 8.99 7.04 15.55
C SER A 228 7.57 6.47 15.48
N ALA A 229 6.98 6.16 16.63
CA ALA A 229 5.59 5.78 16.70
C ALA A 229 4.68 6.92 16.21
N TYR A 230 4.98 8.17 16.59
CA TYR A 230 4.26 9.34 16.12
C TYR A 230 4.32 9.50 14.59
N LEU A 231 5.47 9.25 13.97
CA LEU A 231 5.58 9.28 12.50
C LEU A 231 4.70 8.25 11.82
N ILE A 232 4.64 7.01 12.33
CA ILE A 232 3.79 5.95 11.77
C ILE A 232 2.31 6.34 11.90
N ILE A 233 1.91 6.87 13.05
CA ILE A 233 0.55 7.37 13.28
C ILE A 233 0.23 8.53 12.34
N ALA A 234 1.13 9.51 12.19
CA ALA A 234 0.93 10.65 11.30
C ALA A 234 0.76 10.22 9.84
N ILE A 235 1.59 9.29 9.36
CA ILE A 235 1.48 8.71 8.02
C ILE A 235 0.14 7.99 7.86
N GLY A 236 -0.26 7.17 8.85
CA GLY A 236 -1.56 6.52 8.86
C GLY A 236 -2.72 7.52 8.78
N THR A 237 -2.72 8.55 9.62
CA THR A 237 -3.76 9.60 9.61
C THR A 237 -3.84 10.33 8.27
N LEU A 238 -2.70 10.59 7.61
CA LEU A 238 -2.66 11.18 6.29
C LEU A 238 -3.34 10.29 5.25
N THR A 239 -3.10 8.97 5.29
CA THR A 239 -3.77 8.03 4.37
C THR A 239 -5.28 7.99 4.58
N VAL A 240 -5.77 8.01 5.84
CA VAL A 240 -7.21 8.10 6.14
C VAL A 240 -7.81 9.40 5.62
N ALA A 241 -7.10 10.53 5.80
CA ALA A 241 -7.55 11.84 5.33
C ALA A 241 -7.69 11.87 3.80
N VAL A 242 -6.73 11.30 3.05
CA VAL A 242 -6.79 11.20 1.59
C VAL A 242 -7.98 10.33 1.15
N ALA A 243 -8.19 9.17 1.79
CA ALA A 243 -9.33 8.30 1.51
C ALA A 243 -10.67 8.99 1.77
N PHE A 244 -10.76 9.80 2.84
CA PHE A 244 -11.94 10.59 3.14
C PHE A 244 -12.19 11.69 2.10
N ILE A 245 -11.15 12.41 1.67
CA ILE A 245 -11.26 13.41 0.60
C ILE A 245 -11.78 12.75 -0.68
N ARG A 246 -11.25 11.58 -1.06
CA ARG A 246 -11.75 10.83 -2.21
C ARG A 246 -13.22 10.47 -2.08
N MET A 247 -13.64 9.97 -0.91
CA MET A 247 -15.05 9.66 -0.66
C MET A 247 -15.93 10.89 -0.90
N VAL A 248 -15.53 12.06 -0.37
CA VAL A 248 -16.26 13.32 -0.60
C VAL A 248 -16.32 13.67 -2.09
N VAL A 249 -15.21 13.56 -2.81
CA VAL A 249 -15.16 13.83 -4.26
C VAL A 249 -16.09 12.89 -5.04
N LEU A 250 -16.09 11.59 -4.72
CA LEU A 250 -16.97 10.60 -5.35
C LEU A 250 -18.44 10.90 -5.08
N VAL A 251 -18.81 11.25 -3.84
CA VAL A 251 -20.18 11.62 -3.47
C VAL A 251 -20.64 12.90 -4.18
N VAL A 252 -19.78 13.92 -4.23
CA VAL A 252 -20.08 15.17 -4.95
C VAL A 252 -20.28 14.89 -6.44
N ARG A 253 -19.44 14.04 -7.03
CA ARG A 253 -19.56 13.63 -8.43
C ARG A 253 -20.86 12.87 -8.68
N MET A 254 -21.23 11.95 -7.80
CA MET A 254 -22.50 11.23 -7.86
C MET A 254 -23.70 12.17 -7.84
N ARG A 255 -23.70 13.15 -6.93
CA ARG A 255 -24.79 14.14 -6.88
C ARG A 255 -24.85 15.04 -8.11
N LYS A 256 -23.71 15.37 -8.72
CA LYS A 256 -23.68 16.15 -9.97
C LYS A 256 -24.18 15.33 -11.15
N GLN A 257 -23.79 14.06 -11.22
CA GLN A 257 -24.21 13.16 -12.28
C GLN A 257 -25.71 12.85 -12.20
N ASN A 258 -26.25 12.62 -11.00
CA ASN A 258 -27.70 12.43 -10.81
C ASN A 258 -28.48 13.68 -11.22
N ARG A 259 -28.03 14.88 -10.85
CA ARG A 259 -28.70 16.13 -11.28
C ARG A 259 -28.69 16.32 -12.79
N ALA A 260 -27.55 16.10 -13.44
CA ALA A 260 -27.47 16.18 -14.90
C ALA A 260 -28.42 15.16 -15.58
N TYR A 261 -28.62 14.01 -14.94
CA TYR A 261 -29.55 12.99 -15.42
C TYR A 261 -31.01 13.42 -15.28
N ASP A 262 -31.39 13.91 -14.09
CA ASP A 262 -32.74 14.41 -13.81
C ASP A 262 -33.11 15.58 -14.75
N ASP A 263 -32.16 16.48 -15.03
CA ASP A 263 -32.36 17.59 -15.97
C ASP A 263 -32.61 17.08 -17.40
N ILE A 264 -31.90 16.04 -17.84
CA ILE A 264 -32.11 15.40 -19.16
C ILE A 264 -33.48 14.72 -19.21
N TYR A 265 -33.84 13.94 -18.18
CA TYR A 265 -35.11 13.20 -18.15
C TYR A 265 -36.32 14.15 -18.13
N ASN A 266 -36.29 15.16 -17.27
CA ASN A 266 -37.35 16.17 -17.20
C ASN A 266 -37.40 17.04 -18.48
N GLY A 267 -36.25 17.28 -19.13
CA GLY A 267 -36.17 17.96 -20.41
C GLY A 267 -36.80 17.16 -21.56
N MET A 268 -36.60 15.85 -21.60
CA MET A 268 -37.24 14.96 -22.59
C MET A 268 -38.77 14.97 -22.49
N ALA A 269 -39.30 15.00 -21.28
CA ALA A 269 -40.74 15.06 -21.06
C ALA A 269 -41.34 16.37 -21.60
N SER A 270 -40.52 17.40 -21.78
CA SER A 270 -40.96 18.74 -22.17
C SER A 270 -40.80 19.07 -23.66
N GLU A 271 -39.99 18.35 -24.46
CA GLU A 271 -39.76 18.76 -25.86
C GLU A 271 -39.43 17.60 -26.83
N LYS A 272 -40.22 17.48 -27.91
CA LYS A 272 -40.15 16.42 -28.95
C LYS A 272 -38.95 16.56 -29.91
N ASN A 273 -37.94 17.36 -29.60
CA ASN A 273 -36.85 17.68 -30.52
C ASN A 273 -35.47 17.23 -30.02
N ARG A 274 -34.84 16.38 -30.86
CA ARG A 274 -33.42 15.98 -30.95
C ARG A 274 -32.56 16.18 -29.71
N MET A 275 -32.42 15.08 -28.98
CA MET A 275 -31.66 14.95 -27.77
C MET A 275 -30.14 14.97 -28.00
N LYS A 276 -29.44 15.80 -27.21
CA LYS A 276 -27.99 15.77 -27.07
C LYS A 276 -27.63 14.97 -25.82
N VAL A 277 -27.20 13.73 -26.01
CA VAL A 277 -26.70 12.91 -24.90
C VAL A 277 -25.23 13.26 -24.67
N TYR A 278 -24.97 14.14 -23.70
CA TYR A 278 -23.61 14.32 -23.20
C TYR A 278 -23.26 13.10 -22.33
N LEU A 279 -22.42 12.21 -22.84
CA LEU A 279 -21.77 11.21 -22.00
C LEU A 279 -20.68 11.95 -21.21
N PRO A 280 -20.83 12.15 -19.88
CA PRO A 280 -19.78 12.77 -19.10
C PRO A 280 -18.59 11.81 -19.08
N VAL A 281 -17.60 12.14 -19.89
CA VAL A 281 -16.41 11.31 -20.04
C VAL A 281 -15.70 11.24 -18.70
N GLN A 282 -15.45 10.00 -18.30
CA GLN A 282 -15.01 9.58 -16.98
C GLN A 282 -13.53 9.92 -16.71
N GLU A 283 -12.94 10.89 -17.42
CA GLU A 283 -11.49 11.17 -17.42
C GLU A 283 -10.97 11.69 -16.07
N SER A 284 -11.74 12.49 -15.33
CA SER A 284 -11.22 13.16 -14.12
C SER A 284 -11.31 12.36 -12.82
N ALA A 285 -12.08 11.26 -12.75
CA ALA A 285 -12.20 10.48 -11.50
C ALA A 285 -11.06 9.48 -11.31
N PHE A 286 -10.49 8.98 -12.41
CA PHE A 286 -9.46 7.94 -12.37
C PHE A 286 -8.15 8.42 -11.76
N GLY A 287 -7.72 9.63 -12.12
CA GLY A 287 -6.43 10.17 -11.63
C GLY A 287 -6.34 10.28 -10.10
N TYR A 288 -7.42 10.64 -9.40
CA TYR A 288 -7.38 10.79 -7.93
C TYR A 288 -7.23 9.46 -7.20
N ALA A 289 -7.88 8.40 -7.70
CA ALA A 289 -7.81 7.08 -7.09
C ALA A 289 -6.40 6.48 -7.24
N GLU A 290 -5.76 6.69 -8.38
CA GLU A 290 -4.38 6.26 -8.62
C GLU A 290 -3.39 6.99 -7.71
N VAL A 291 -3.48 8.32 -7.64
CA VAL A 291 -2.61 9.12 -6.76
C VAL A 291 -2.73 8.68 -5.31
N GLU A 292 -3.94 8.39 -4.83
CA GLU A 292 -4.15 7.81 -3.50
C GLU A 292 -3.45 6.47 -3.33
N ALA A 293 -3.66 5.51 -4.26
CA ALA A 293 -3.04 4.19 -4.16
C ALA A 293 -1.51 4.30 -4.16
N ILE A 294 -0.95 5.20 -4.97
CA ILE A 294 0.48 5.48 -5.01
C ILE A 294 0.95 6.07 -3.67
N LEU A 295 0.27 7.09 -3.14
CA LEU A 295 0.59 7.68 -1.84
C LEU A 295 0.51 6.65 -0.70
N ALA A 296 -0.48 5.77 -0.72
CA ALA A 296 -0.63 4.67 0.23
C ALA A 296 0.52 3.66 0.13
N CYS A 297 0.98 3.33 -1.09
CA CYS A 297 2.13 2.48 -1.31
C CYS A 297 3.44 3.13 -0.82
N VAL A 298 3.63 4.44 -1.06
CA VAL A 298 4.77 5.19 -0.51
C VAL A 298 4.74 5.13 1.01
N ALA A 299 3.59 5.44 1.62
CA ALA A 299 3.36 5.37 3.07
C ALA A 299 3.69 3.99 3.64
N ALA A 300 3.25 2.91 2.99
CA ALA A 300 3.51 1.53 3.40
C ALA A 300 5.00 1.14 3.31
N CYS A 301 5.79 1.83 2.48
CA CYS A 301 7.23 1.62 2.37
C CYS A 301 8.06 2.31 3.45
N LEU A 302 7.57 3.42 4.02
CA LEU A 302 8.32 4.24 4.99
C LEU A 302 8.80 3.49 6.24
N PRO A 303 8.01 2.58 6.86
CA PRO A 303 8.47 1.83 8.03
C PRO A 303 9.74 1.02 7.78
N GLY A 304 9.89 0.42 6.60
CA GLY A 304 11.09 -0.37 6.25
C GLY A 304 12.34 0.49 6.01
N ILE A 305 12.16 1.68 5.46
CA ILE A 305 13.27 2.60 5.13
C ILE A 305 13.85 3.25 6.39
N ARG A 306 13.06 3.40 7.46
CA ARG A 306 13.51 3.96 8.75
C ARG A 306 14.77 3.29 9.31
N VAL A 307 14.90 1.97 9.15
CA VAL A 307 16.06 1.20 9.65
C VAL A 307 17.36 1.67 8.97
N LEU A 308 17.30 1.97 7.67
CA LEU A 308 18.44 2.50 6.92
C LEU A 308 18.81 3.89 7.40
N PHE A 309 17.82 4.78 7.60
CA PHE A 309 18.09 6.12 8.10
C PHE A 309 18.78 6.10 9.46
N ARG A 310 18.34 5.23 10.38
CA ARG A 310 19.01 5.08 11.68
C ARG A 310 20.46 4.63 11.53
N LYS A 311 20.72 3.60 10.72
CA LYS A 311 22.08 3.10 10.48
C LYS A 311 22.97 4.16 9.82
N HIS A 312 22.42 4.92 8.87
CA HIS A 312 23.14 5.99 8.18
C HIS A 312 23.44 7.18 9.10
N ILE A 313 22.47 7.60 9.93
CA ILE A 313 22.67 8.65 10.93
C ILE A 313 23.73 8.21 11.94
N ALA A 314 23.63 6.99 12.49
CA ALA A 314 24.63 6.46 13.42
C ALA A 314 26.04 6.45 12.83
N ARG A 315 26.20 6.04 11.57
CA ARG A 315 27.50 6.08 10.87
C ARG A 315 28.00 7.51 10.65
N ARG A 316 27.12 8.44 10.26
CA ARG A 316 27.50 9.84 9.99
C ARG A 316 27.84 10.62 11.25
N SER A 317 27.22 10.29 12.38
CA SER A 317 27.45 10.99 13.63
C SER A 317 28.86 10.78 14.20
N GLY A 318 29.68 9.87 13.65
CA GLY A 318 31.07 9.68 14.09
C GLY A 318 31.22 9.30 15.57
N LEU A 319 30.09 9.08 16.26
CA LEU A 319 30.00 8.42 17.55
C LEU A 319 30.38 6.98 17.27
N THR A 320 31.69 6.75 17.18
CA THR A 320 32.27 5.49 17.63
C THR A 320 31.61 5.24 18.98
N PHE A 321 30.73 4.25 19.01
CA PHE A 321 30.22 3.68 20.24
C PHE A 321 31.47 3.17 20.96
N LYS A 322 32.11 4.08 21.68
CA LYS A 322 33.32 3.84 22.46
C LYS A 322 32.85 2.84 23.49
N ASP A 323 33.28 1.60 23.33
CA ASP A 323 32.89 0.45 24.12
C ASP A 323 32.64 0.84 25.58
N CYS A 324 31.37 0.97 25.98
CA CYS A 324 30.98 0.91 27.39
C CYS A 324 31.04 -0.55 27.90
N GLY A 325 31.94 -1.35 27.30
CA GLY A 325 32.24 -2.74 27.61
C GLY A 325 33.65 -2.94 28.17
N SER A 326 34.33 -1.86 28.61
CA SER A 326 35.38 -2.00 29.62
C SER A 326 34.79 -1.54 30.95
N THR A 327 33.97 -2.41 31.56
CA THR A 327 33.97 -2.54 33.01
C THR A 327 35.38 -2.93 33.42
N GLY A 328 36.27 -1.93 33.48
CA GLY A 328 37.38 -1.97 34.39
C GLY A 328 36.77 -2.23 35.76
N ALA A 329 36.93 -3.46 36.23
CA ALA A 329 36.84 -3.73 37.64
C ALA A 329 37.78 -2.72 38.31
N LEU A 330 37.21 -1.76 39.03
CA LEU A 330 37.93 -1.00 40.04
C LEU A 330 38.33 -2.01 41.11
N THR A 331 39.41 -2.77 40.85
CA THR A 331 40.17 -3.39 41.93
C THR A 331 40.63 -2.25 42.84
N PRO A 332 40.32 -2.32 44.14
CA PRO A 332 40.82 -1.35 45.11
C PRO A 332 42.37 -1.38 45.08
N PRO A 333 43.04 -0.24 45.28
CA PRO A 333 44.49 -0.17 45.21
C PRO A 333 45.11 -1.14 46.22
N ALA A 334 45.82 -2.13 45.69
CA ALA A 334 46.67 -3.00 46.50
C ALA A 334 47.77 -2.16 47.16
N SER A 335 47.93 -2.41 48.45
CA SER A 335 49.00 -1.93 49.33
C SER A 335 50.41 -2.13 48.77
N PRO A 336 51.40 -1.33 49.23
CA PRO A 336 52.75 -1.27 48.66
C PRO A 336 53.59 -2.54 48.87
N PRO A 337 54.59 -2.80 48.03
CA PRO A 337 55.35 -4.04 48.03
C PRO A 337 56.38 -4.06 49.16
N THR A 338 56.27 -5.05 50.04
CA THR A 338 57.35 -5.41 50.96
C THR A 338 58.26 -6.41 50.27
N SER A 339 59.50 -5.97 50.04
CA SER A 339 60.63 -6.78 49.60
C SER A 339 60.98 -7.85 50.62
N CYS A 340 61.16 -9.11 50.19
CA CYS A 340 62.08 -10.04 50.84
C CYS A 340 62.61 -11.07 49.82
N SER A 341 63.88 -11.39 50.03
CA SER A 341 64.87 -12.03 49.18
C SER A 341 65.06 -13.53 49.47
N SER A 342 65.14 -14.35 48.40
CA SER A 342 66.01 -15.55 48.21
C SER A 342 65.83 -16.81 49.11
N PRO A 343 66.43 -17.99 48.80
CA PRO A 343 66.26 -18.88 47.62
C PRO A 343 66.12 -20.39 48.07
N PRO A 344 66.54 -21.42 47.28
CA PRO A 344 65.70 -22.50 46.77
C PRO A 344 65.77 -23.83 47.54
N THR A 345 64.80 -24.73 47.33
CA THR A 345 65.05 -26.17 47.53
C THR A 345 64.17 -27.02 46.61
N SER A 346 64.88 -27.94 45.95
CA SER A 346 64.43 -29.07 45.16
C SER A 346 63.34 -29.90 45.83
N CYS A 347 62.41 -30.46 45.03
CA CYS A 347 62.12 -31.90 45.09
C CYS A 347 61.28 -32.35 43.89
N SER A 348 61.77 -33.42 43.28
CA SER A 348 61.21 -34.25 42.22
C SER A 348 59.87 -34.90 42.56
N SER A 349 58.97 -35.01 41.59
CA SER A 349 57.87 -35.99 41.60
C SER A 349 57.43 -36.38 40.16
N PRO A 350 56.83 -37.57 39.95
CA PRO A 350 56.82 -38.31 38.68
C PRO A 350 55.61 -37.96 37.77
N PRO A 351 55.60 -38.40 36.49
CA PRO A 351 54.53 -38.06 35.57
C PRO A 351 53.27 -38.91 35.83
N THR A 352 52.21 -38.26 36.31
CA THR A 352 50.85 -38.82 36.29
C THR A 352 50.27 -38.68 34.89
N PHE A 353 50.01 -39.83 34.25
CA PHE A 353 49.20 -39.96 33.04
C PHE A 353 47.80 -39.37 33.29
N TYR A 354 47.48 -38.28 32.59
CA TYR A 354 46.12 -37.75 32.49
C TYR A 354 45.35 -38.53 31.40
N SER A 355 44.36 -39.31 31.81
CA SER A 355 43.28 -39.73 30.92
C SER A 355 42.28 -38.57 30.80
N PRO A 356 41.87 -38.17 29.58
CA PRO A 356 40.84 -37.14 29.41
C PRO A 356 39.47 -37.74 29.73
N SER A 357 38.98 -37.53 30.95
CA SER A 357 37.57 -37.70 31.27
C SER A 357 36.78 -36.57 30.60
N ILE A 358 36.03 -36.91 29.56
CA ILE A 358 35.05 -36.01 28.93
C ILE A 358 33.98 -35.69 29.99
N PRO A 359 33.81 -34.43 30.41
CA PRO A 359 32.72 -34.05 31.27
C PRO A 359 31.42 -34.16 30.48
N ALA A 360 30.54 -35.07 30.90
CA ALA A 360 29.14 -35.11 30.47
C ALA A 360 28.38 -33.93 31.10
N THR A 361 28.74 -32.71 30.75
CA THR A 361 27.90 -31.53 30.99
C THR A 361 27.11 -31.25 29.72
N PRO A 362 25.77 -31.19 29.78
CA PRO A 362 24.97 -30.78 28.63
C PRO A 362 25.44 -29.38 28.17
N PRO A 363 25.45 -29.13 26.84
CA PRO A 363 25.87 -27.84 26.32
C PRO A 363 25.04 -26.74 26.99
N PRO A 364 25.68 -25.61 27.38
CA PRO A 364 24.93 -24.49 27.93
C PRO A 364 23.85 -24.10 26.93
N VAL A 365 22.60 -24.12 27.39
CA VAL A 365 21.48 -23.54 26.65
C VAL A 365 21.81 -22.06 26.56
N TYR A 366 22.28 -21.63 25.40
CA TYR A 366 22.43 -20.21 25.10
C TYR A 366 21.02 -19.63 25.05
N GLU A 367 20.54 -19.11 26.19
CA GLU A 367 19.50 -18.10 26.17
C GLU A 367 20.07 -16.92 25.41
N GLN A 368 19.74 -16.85 24.12
CA GLN A 368 19.96 -15.68 23.30
C GLN A 368 19.01 -14.61 23.85
N LYS A 369 19.45 -13.92 24.90
CA LYS A 369 18.80 -12.75 25.46
C LYS A 369 18.98 -11.63 24.46
N VAL A 370 18.16 -11.66 23.41
CA VAL A 370 18.11 -10.61 22.40
C VAL A 370 17.75 -9.33 23.14
N ARG A 371 18.70 -8.42 23.21
CA ARG A 371 18.53 -7.14 23.90
C ARG A 371 17.48 -6.36 23.10
N VAL A 372 16.28 -6.22 23.67
CA VAL A 372 15.10 -5.56 23.08
C VAL A 372 15.40 -4.13 22.59
N GLU A 373 16.46 -3.51 23.12
CA GLU A 373 16.93 -2.19 22.70
C GLU A 373 17.38 -2.10 21.23
N GLU A 374 17.73 -3.22 20.58
CA GLU A 374 18.10 -3.22 19.15
C GLU A 374 16.91 -3.45 18.19
N MET A 375 15.72 -3.76 18.72
CA MET A 375 14.55 -4.13 17.90
C MET A 375 13.48 -3.04 17.75
N VAL A 376 13.67 -1.85 18.34
CA VAL A 376 12.63 -0.81 18.47
C VAL A 376 12.99 0.55 17.85
#